data_AF-A0AAE1V4V4-F1
#
_entry.id   AF-A0AAE1V4V4-F1
#
_cell.length_a   1.000
_cell.length_b   1.000
_cell.length_c   1.000
_cell.angle_alpha   90.00
_cell.angle_beta   90.00
_cell.angle_gamma   90.00
#
_symmetry.space_group_name_H-M   'P 1'
#
loop_
_entity.id
_entity.type
_entity.pdbx_description
1 polymer ?
#
loop_
_entity_poly.entity_id
_entity_poly.type
_entity_poly.pdbx_seq_one_letter_code
_entity_poly.pdbx_strand_id
1 'polypeptide(L)'
;MAGACLSSSCWTLTTKFNTLSLNRPHPNADVLKPLSFYANTSLNLFSKGSVSLTPVGMPLRRSIVCEAAPTKKADSAAKRARQAEKRRLYNKAKKSEVKTRMKTVLEALETLKKKTNAQSEEVVSVEKLIAEAYSAIDKAVKAGSLHRNTGARRKSRLARRKKAVEIHHGWYVPAPVTEPDLVATA
;
A
#
# COMPACT_ATOMS: atom_id res chain seq x y z
N MET A 1 -17.91 49.74 17.70
CA MET A 1 -18.65 49.16 18.84
C MET A 1 -18.75 47.66 18.66
N ALA A 2 -18.36 46.91 19.70
CA ALA A 2 -18.63 45.50 20.03
C ALA A 2 -18.73 44.48 18.86
N GLY A 3 -17.89 43.44 18.72
CA GLY A 3 -17.30 42.59 19.74
C GLY A 3 -18.22 41.40 20.02
N ALA A 4 -17.92 40.22 19.46
CA ALA A 4 -18.38 38.93 19.97
C ALA A 4 -17.55 37.79 19.36
N CYS A 5 -16.51 37.41 20.11
CA CYS A 5 -15.75 36.19 19.95
C CYS A 5 -16.60 35.00 20.45
N LEU A 6 -16.78 33.96 19.64
CA LEU A 6 -17.35 32.70 20.10
C LEU A 6 -16.21 31.69 20.27
N SER A 7 -15.75 31.58 21.51
CA SER A 7 -14.84 30.54 21.99
C SER A 7 -15.60 29.20 22.05
N SER A 8 -15.30 28.27 21.14
CA SER A 8 -15.73 26.87 21.33
C SER A 8 -14.71 26.17 22.23
N SER A 9 -15.17 25.83 23.42
CA SER A 9 -14.42 25.23 24.51
C SER A 9 -13.88 23.83 24.16
N CYS A 10 -12.68 23.57 24.67
CA CYS A 10 -11.93 22.33 24.55
C CYS A 10 -12.61 21.20 25.36
N TRP A 11 -13.04 20.13 24.67
CA TRP A 11 -13.43 18.89 25.33
C TRP A 11 -12.21 17.97 25.40
N THR A 12 -11.49 18.03 26.52
CA THR A 12 -10.39 17.09 26.82
C THR A 12 -10.99 15.81 27.41
N LEU A 13 -11.09 14.76 26.60
CA LEU A 13 -11.35 13.40 27.11
C LEU A 13 -10.12 12.93 27.89
N THR A 14 -10.25 12.83 29.21
CA THR A 14 -9.25 12.19 30.08
C THR A 14 -9.54 10.69 30.15
N THR A 15 -8.95 9.91 29.25
CA THR A 15 -9.00 8.45 29.35
C THR A 15 -7.96 7.99 30.37
N LYS A 16 -8.43 7.58 31.55
CA LYS A 16 -7.64 6.87 32.57
C LYS A 16 -7.19 5.51 32.00
N PHE A 17 -5.89 5.29 31.91
CA PHE A 17 -5.34 3.96 31.62
C PHE A 17 -5.36 3.13 32.91
N ASN A 18 -6.11 2.03 32.91
CA ASN A 18 -6.01 1.01 33.96
C ASN A 18 -4.71 0.24 33.79
N THR A 19 -3.87 0.30 34.82
CA THR A 19 -2.64 -0.49 34.99
C THR A 19 -3.01 -1.94 35.31
N LEU A 20 -2.82 -2.84 34.35
CA LEU A 20 -2.84 -4.28 34.62
C LEU A 20 -1.51 -4.67 35.29
N SER A 21 -1.57 -4.84 36.61
CA SER A 21 -0.54 -5.47 37.42
C SER A 21 -0.65 -7.00 37.26
N LEU A 22 0.42 -7.64 36.81
CA LEU A 22 0.61 -9.08 36.91
C LEU A 22 1.86 -9.32 37.77
N ASN A 23 1.63 -9.45 39.07
CA ASN A 23 2.58 -10.10 39.97
C ASN A 23 2.34 -11.61 39.92
N ARG A 24 3.35 -12.37 39.49
CA ARG A 24 3.59 -13.69 40.09
C ARG A 24 5.10 -14.01 40.06
N PRO A 25 5.72 -14.28 41.22
CA PRO A 25 7.09 -14.76 41.29
C PRO A 25 7.10 -16.28 41.12
N HIS A 26 8.01 -16.80 40.30
CA HIS A 26 8.43 -18.20 40.36
C HIS A 26 9.95 -18.23 40.50
N PRO A 27 10.49 -18.88 41.55
CA PRO A 27 11.92 -19.09 41.69
C PRO A 27 12.29 -20.26 40.78
N ASN A 28 13.44 -20.17 40.12
CA ASN A 28 14.43 -21.25 40.00
C ASN A 28 15.62 -20.67 39.24
N ALA A 29 16.68 -20.43 40.01
CA ALA A 29 17.99 -20.09 39.51
C ALA A 29 18.63 -21.35 38.95
N ASP A 30 19.03 -21.33 37.68
CA ASP A 30 19.98 -22.30 37.14
C ASP A 30 20.96 -21.59 36.18
N VAL A 31 22.11 -21.24 36.77
CA VAL A 31 23.48 -21.39 36.26
C VAL A 31 23.74 -21.01 34.79
N LEU A 32 24.24 -19.79 34.59
CA LEU A 32 24.98 -19.41 33.38
C LEU A 32 26.41 -19.97 33.43
N LYS A 33 26.76 -20.86 32.49
CA LYS A 33 28.15 -21.26 32.18
C LYS A 33 28.73 -20.33 31.11
N PRO A 34 29.85 -19.63 31.35
CA PRO A 34 30.62 -18.99 30.28
C PRO A 34 31.63 -19.99 29.69
N LEU A 35 31.53 -20.29 28.39
CA LEU A 35 32.56 -21.02 27.66
C LEU A 35 33.75 -20.08 27.41
N SER A 36 34.81 -20.28 28.20
CA SER A 36 36.15 -19.77 27.94
C SER A 36 36.83 -20.64 26.87
N PHE A 37 37.05 -20.10 25.67
CA PHE A 37 37.98 -20.69 24.72
C PHE A 37 39.24 -19.82 24.67
N TYR A 38 40.19 -20.16 25.54
CA TYR A 38 41.57 -19.70 25.43
C TYR A 38 42.32 -20.77 24.63
N ALA A 39 42.82 -20.41 23.46
CA ALA A 39 43.77 -21.25 22.72
C ALA A 39 44.99 -20.39 22.38
N ASN A 40 46.01 -20.57 23.21
CA ASN A 40 47.38 -20.15 22.93
C ASN A 40 47.89 -20.92 21.70
N THR A 41 48.36 -20.20 20.68
CA THR A 41 49.25 -20.76 19.67
C THR A 41 50.59 -20.04 19.77
N SER A 42 51.50 -20.64 20.53
CA SER A 42 52.90 -20.26 20.62
C SER A 42 53.70 -21.03 19.58
N LEU A 43 54.22 -20.36 18.54
CA LEU A 43 55.39 -20.83 17.80
C LEU A 43 56.22 -19.62 17.39
N ASN A 44 57.28 -19.36 18.16
CA ASN A 44 58.38 -18.48 17.76
C ASN A 44 59.33 -19.31 16.89
N LEU A 45 59.38 -19.03 15.59
CA LEU A 45 60.49 -19.46 14.73
C LEU A 45 61.32 -18.24 14.32
N PHE A 46 62.59 -18.30 14.72
CA PHE A 46 63.69 -17.40 14.42
C PHE A 46 63.79 -17.06 12.92
N SER A 47 63.98 -15.78 12.61
CA SER A 47 64.80 -15.37 11.48
C SER A 47 65.53 -14.08 11.83
N LYS A 48 66.85 -14.19 12.03
CA LYS A 48 67.77 -13.06 12.13
C LYS A 48 67.95 -12.49 10.72
N GLY A 49 67.33 -11.35 10.45
CA GLY A 49 67.56 -10.56 9.25
C GLY A 49 67.58 -9.08 9.60
N SER A 50 68.74 -8.44 9.50
CA SER A 50 68.86 -6.99 9.65
C SER A 50 68.34 -6.30 8.39
N VAL A 51 67.11 -5.79 8.43
CA VAL A 51 66.54 -4.97 7.35
C VAL A 51 66.80 -3.50 7.70
N SER A 52 67.68 -2.84 6.98
CA SER A 52 67.88 -1.38 7.07
C SER A 52 66.71 -0.67 6.42
N LEU A 53 65.82 -0.08 7.22
CA LEU A 53 64.71 0.75 6.74
C LEU A 53 65.17 2.21 6.70
N THR A 54 65.22 2.79 5.50
CA THR A 54 65.31 4.25 5.32
C THR A 54 63.94 4.87 5.65
N PRO A 55 63.86 5.94 6.46
CA PRO A 55 62.59 6.60 6.71
C PRO A 55 62.23 7.46 5.49
N VAL A 56 61.30 6.99 4.66
CA VAL A 56 60.60 7.84 3.70
C VAL A 56 59.66 8.75 4.51
N GLY A 57 59.97 10.04 4.56
CA GLY A 57 59.12 11.04 5.20
C GLY A 57 57.74 11.04 4.57
N MET A 58 56.73 10.58 5.32
CA MET A 58 55.35 10.62 4.86
C MET A 58 54.87 12.08 4.83
N PRO A 59 54.27 12.57 3.73
CA PRO A 59 53.69 13.91 3.72
C PRO A 59 52.60 13.99 4.79
N LEU A 60 52.68 15.05 5.60
CA LEU A 60 51.70 15.42 6.64
C LEU A 60 50.29 15.12 6.16
N ARG A 61 49.66 14.13 6.82
CA ARG A 61 48.24 13.83 6.63
C ARG A 61 47.49 15.15 6.85
N ARG A 62 46.82 15.66 5.80
CA ARG A 62 45.72 16.60 5.96
C ARG A 62 44.77 15.97 6.98
N SER A 63 44.65 16.58 8.16
CA SER A 63 43.67 16.17 9.16
C SER A 63 42.30 16.40 8.55
N ILE A 64 41.70 15.35 8.01
CA ILE A 64 40.26 15.33 7.77
C ILE A 64 39.65 15.36 9.17
N VAL A 65 39.22 16.54 9.60
CA VAL A 65 38.39 16.68 10.79
C VAL A 65 37.11 15.89 10.50
N CYS A 66 36.99 14.70 11.09
CA CYS A 66 35.72 13.99 11.13
C CYS A 66 34.78 14.83 11.98
N GLU A 67 34.01 15.70 11.35
CA GLU A 67 32.88 16.37 12.00
C GLU A 67 31.95 15.27 12.53
N ALA A 68 31.76 15.24 13.85
CA ALA A 68 31.05 14.16 14.51
C ALA A 68 29.63 14.05 13.94
N ALA A 69 29.29 12.88 13.38
CA ALA A 69 27.97 12.62 12.82
C ALA A 69 26.88 12.95 13.85
N PRO A 70 25.77 13.60 13.44
CA PRO A 70 24.72 13.99 14.38
C PRO A 70 24.19 12.75 15.11
N THR A 71 24.23 12.77 16.44
CA THR A 71 23.83 11.67 17.35
C THR A 71 22.31 11.41 17.38
N LYS A 72 21.56 11.96 16.42
CA LYS A 72 20.11 11.86 16.36
C LYS A 72 19.71 10.45 15.95
N LYS A 73 18.96 9.77 16.83
CA LYS A 73 18.43 8.43 16.58
C LYS A 73 17.48 8.45 15.36
N ALA A 74 17.48 7.37 14.60
CA ALA A 74 16.68 7.25 13.38
C ALA A 74 15.18 7.47 13.68
N ASP A 75 14.63 8.57 13.16
CA ASP A 75 13.23 8.91 13.38
C ASP A 75 12.31 7.99 12.55
N SER A 76 11.60 7.12 13.26
CA SER A 76 10.60 6.22 12.69
C SER A 76 9.45 6.99 12.03
N ALA A 77 9.12 8.19 12.53
CA ALA A 77 8.08 9.04 11.97
C ALA A 77 8.49 9.59 10.60
N ALA A 78 9.69 10.18 10.48
CA ALA A 78 10.24 10.61 9.20
C ALA A 78 10.35 9.47 8.17
N LYS A 79 10.64 8.23 8.60
CA LYS A 79 10.60 7.06 7.70
C LYS A 79 9.19 6.75 7.22
N ARG A 80 8.19 6.76 8.11
CA ARG A 80 6.79 6.51 7.76
C ARG A 80 6.24 7.58 6.81
N ALA A 81 6.59 8.85 7.02
CA ALA A 81 6.22 9.94 6.11
C ALA A 81 6.72 9.69 4.68
N ARG A 82 8.03 9.40 4.51
CA ARG A 82 8.61 9.07 3.19
C ARG A 82 7.96 7.85 2.53
N GLN A 83 7.63 6.81 3.30
CA GLN A 83 6.93 5.63 2.79
C GLN A 83 5.49 5.95 2.37
N ALA A 84 4.78 6.77 3.14
CA ALA A 84 3.42 7.19 2.86
C ALA A 84 3.34 8.00 1.56
N GLU A 85 4.27 8.93 1.34
CA GLU A 85 4.36 9.72 0.09
C GLU A 85 4.55 8.82 -1.13
N LYS A 86 5.51 7.87 -1.07
CA LYS A 86 5.73 6.90 -2.14
C LYS A 86 4.46 6.09 -2.43
N ARG A 87 3.84 5.50 -1.40
CA ARG A 87 2.60 4.72 -1.54
C ARG A 87 1.44 5.57 -2.06
N ARG A 88 1.34 6.83 -1.64
CA ARG A 88 0.33 7.78 -2.11
C ARG A 88 0.44 8.01 -3.61
N LEU A 89 1.64 8.21 -4.16
CA LEU A 89 1.84 8.39 -5.60
C LEU A 89 1.39 7.17 -6.41
N TYR A 90 1.80 5.96 -6.01
CA TYR A 90 1.39 4.72 -6.69
C TYR A 90 -0.12 4.49 -6.61
N ASN A 91 -0.71 4.64 -5.42
CA ASN A 91 -2.15 4.47 -5.23
C ASN A 91 -2.96 5.54 -5.98
N LYS A 92 -2.46 6.78 -6.05
CA LYS A 92 -3.10 7.86 -6.83
C LYS A 92 -3.12 7.47 -8.30
N ALA A 93 -1.99 7.07 -8.88
CA ALA A 93 -1.89 6.68 -10.28
C ALA A 93 -2.84 5.52 -10.64
N LYS A 94 -2.88 4.46 -9.81
CA LYS A 94 -3.79 3.32 -10.04
C LYS A 94 -5.25 3.70 -9.89
N LYS A 95 -5.61 4.53 -8.91
CA LYS A 95 -7.00 5.00 -8.73
C LYS A 95 -7.44 5.93 -9.87
N SER A 96 -6.55 6.80 -10.35
CA SER A 96 -6.84 7.68 -11.50
C SER A 96 -6.97 6.88 -12.79
N GLU A 97 -6.09 5.91 -13.04
CA GLU A 97 -6.15 5.01 -14.20
C GLU A 97 -7.54 4.35 -14.30
N VAL A 98 -8.01 3.74 -13.22
CA VAL A 98 -9.35 3.12 -13.18
C VAL A 98 -10.45 4.17 -13.39
N LYS A 99 -10.35 5.35 -12.77
CA LYS A 99 -11.37 6.40 -12.93
C LYS A 99 -11.46 6.87 -14.39
N THR A 100 -10.33 7.05 -15.06
CA THR A 100 -10.27 7.47 -16.46
C THR A 100 -10.86 6.41 -17.39
N ARG A 101 -10.42 5.14 -17.27
CA ARG A 101 -10.96 4.05 -18.11
C ARG A 101 -12.46 3.81 -17.88
N MET A 102 -12.93 3.97 -16.64
CA MET A 102 -14.37 3.90 -16.37
C MET A 102 -15.13 5.07 -16.99
N LYS A 103 -14.57 6.29 -16.96
CA LYS A 103 -15.20 7.47 -17.56
C LYS A 103 -15.34 7.31 -19.07
N THR A 104 -14.29 6.86 -19.77
CA THR A 104 -14.34 6.64 -21.22
C THR A 104 -15.39 5.61 -21.62
N VAL A 105 -15.53 4.51 -20.85
CA VAL A 105 -16.59 3.51 -21.09
C VAL A 105 -17.99 4.12 -20.88
N LEU A 106 -18.18 4.92 -19.83
CA LEU A 106 -19.49 5.53 -19.55
C LEU A 106 -19.87 6.54 -20.63
N GLU A 107 -18.93 7.35 -21.10
CA GLU A 107 -19.16 8.30 -22.20
C GLU A 107 -19.54 7.55 -23.49
N ALA A 108 -18.84 6.46 -23.82
CA ALA A 108 -19.17 5.63 -24.99
C ALA A 108 -20.54 4.95 -24.89
N LEU A 109 -20.96 4.52 -23.69
CA LEU A 109 -22.30 3.96 -23.47
C LEU A 109 -23.39 5.03 -23.55
N GLU A 110 -23.11 6.26 -23.09
CA GLU A 110 -24.06 7.38 -23.17
C GLU A 110 -24.26 7.87 -24.60
N THR A 111 -23.20 7.89 -25.42
CA THR A 111 -23.33 8.20 -26.85
C THR A 111 -24.11 7.11 -27.59
N LEU A 112 -23.85 5.83 -27.30
CA LEU A 112 -24.58 4.71 -27.89
C LEU A 112 -26.08 4.78 -27.55
N LYS A 113 -26.43 5.03 -26.29
CA LYS A 113 -27.82 5.15 -25.86
C LYS A 113 -28.61 6.23 -26.63
N LYS A 114 -27.96 7.34 -26.98
CA LYS A 114 -28.60 8.48 -27.69
C LYS A 114 -28.77 8.22 -29.18
N LYS A 115 -27.91 7.38 -29.78
CA LYS A 115 -28.01 7.01 -31.19
C LYS A 115 -29.10 5.95 -31.36
N THR A 116 -30.00 6.16 -32.31
CA THR A 116 -31.09 5.22 -32.62
C THR A 116 -30.65 4.08 -33.55
N ASN A 117 -29.65 4.31 -34.40
CA ASN A 117 -29.10 3.31 -35.33
C ASN A 117 -27.73 2.83 -34.83
N ALA A 118 -27.72 2.02 -33.79
CA ALA A 118 -26.47 1.43 -33.29
C ALA A 118 -26.01 0.29 -34.21
N GLN A 119 -24.88 0.47 -34.89
CA GLN A 119 -24.22 -0.56 -35.68
C GLN A 119 -23.50 -1.56 -34.76
N SER A 120 -23.43 -2.83 -35.17
CA SER A 120 -22.73 -3.90 -34.45
C SER A 120 -21.25 -3.58 -34.17
N GLU A 121 -20.62 -2.80 -35.06
CA GLU A 121 -19.24 -2.35 -34.93
C GLU A 121 -19.01 -1.45 -33.69
N GLU A 122 -19.97 -0.60 -33.34
CA GLU A 122 -19.86 0.27 -32.16
C GLU A 122 -19.86 -0.56 -30.87
N VAL A 123 -20.64 -1.66 -30.84
CA VAL A 123 -20.70 -2.58 -29.69
C VAL A 123 -19.34 -3.22 -29.44
N VAL A 124 -18.68 -3.73 -30.49
CA VAL A 124 -17.35 -4.36 -30.40
C VAL A 124 -16.32 -3.37 -29.85
N SER A 125 -16.39 -2.09 -30.26
CA SER A 125 -15.50 -1.06 -29.75
C SER A 125 -15.70 -0.81 -28.25
N VAL A 126 -16.95 -0.78 -27.78
CA VAL A 126 -17.29 -0.59 -26.36
C VAL A 126 -16.85 -1.80 -25.53
N GLU A 127 -16.98 -3.02 -26.06
CA GLU A 127 -16.52 -4.23 -25.37
C GLU A 127 -15.00 -4.25 -25.17
N LYS A 128 -14.22 -3.78 -26.14
CA LYS A 128 -12.77 -3.59 -25.99
C LYS A 128 -12.46 -2.63 -24.84
N LEU A 129 -13.16 -1.48 -24.78
CA LEU A 129 -12.99 -0.51 -23.68
C LEU A 129 -13.39 -1.10 -22.31
N ILE A 130 -14.44 -1.93 -22.26
CA ILE A 130 -14.85 -2.63 -21.04
C ILE A 130 -13.76 -3.62 -20.59
N ALA A 131 -13.19 -4.39 -21.52
CA ALA A 131 -12.12 -5.34 -21.23
C ALA A 131 -10.88 -4.63 -20.65
N GLU A 132 -10.49 -3.49 -21.22
CA GLU A 132 -9.43 -2.65 -20.69
C GLU A 132 -9.74 -2.13 -19.28
N ALA A 133 -10.97 -1.65 -19.05
CA ALA A 133 -11.40 -1.18 -17.75
C ALA A 133 -11.38 -2.31 -16.70
N TYR A 134 -11.79 -3.52 -17.06
CA TYR A 134 -11.71 -4.70 -16.19
C TYR A 134 -10.26 -5.06 -15.86
N SER A 135 -9.37 -5.07 -16.86
CA SER A 135 -7.93 -5.28 -16.67
C SER A 135 -7.34 -4.26 -15.68
N ALA A 136 -7.67 -2.97 -15.84
CA ALA A 136 -7.20 -1.92 -14.94
C ALA A 136 -7.73 -2.08 -13.50
N ILE A 137 -9.02 -2.45 -13.35
CA ILE A 137 -9.63 -2.71 -12.03
C ILE A 137 -8.91 -3.87 -11.33
N ASP A 138 -8.70 -4.99 -12.02
CA ASP A 138 -8.11 -6.18 -11.42
C ASP A 138 -6.64 -6.00 -11.09
N LYS A 139 -5.89 -5.29 -11.94
CA LYS A 139 -4.52 -4.87 -11.63
C LYS A 139 -4.47 -3.99 -10.38
N ALA A 140 -5.43 -3.08 -10.20
CA ALA A 140 -5.51 -2.24 -9.01
C ALA A 140 -5.91 -3.01 -7.74
N VAL A 141 -6.72 -4.08 -7.87
CA VAL A 141 -7.06 -4.98 -6.76
C VAL A 141 -5.85 -5.84 -6.38
N LYS A 142 -5.17 -6.45 -7.37
CA LYS A 142 -3.96 -7.25 -7.15
C LYS A 142 -2.83 -6.43 -6.51
N ALA A 143 -2.68 -5.17 -6.90
CA ALA A 143 -1.72 -4.24 -6.31
C ALA A 143 -2.10 -3.78 -4.88
N GLY A 144 -3.31 -4.07 -4.40
CA GLY A 144 -3.79 -3.64 -3.08
C GLY A 144 -4.22 -2.15 -3.01
N SER A 145 -4.25 -1.44 -4.15
CA SER A 145 -4.74 -0.05 -4.21
C SER A 145 -6.27 0.04 -4.07
N LEU A 146 -6.99 -1.03 -4.44
CA LEU A 146 -8.43 -1.20 -4.25
C LEU A 146 -8.74 -2.49 -3.49
N HIS A 147 -9.76 -2.43 -2.63
CA HIS A 147 -10.32 -3.63 -2.01
C HIS A 147 -11.13 -4.46 -3.01
N ARG A 148 -11.13 -5.80 -2.87
CA ARG A 148 -11.82 -6.74 -3.76
C ARG A 148 -13.30 -6.38 -3.98
N ASN A 149 -14.03 -6.03 -2.91
CA ASN A 149 -15.45 -5.64 -3.01
C ASN A 149 -15.62 -4.32 -3.78
N THR A 150 -14.68 -3.39 -3.66
CA THR A 150 -14.71 -2.13 -4.41
C THR A 150 -14.47 -2.39 -5.90
N GLY A 151 -13.56 -3.31 -6.24
CA GLY A 151 -13.38 -3.79 -7.62
C GLY A 151 -14.65 -4.43 -8.18
N ALA A 152 -15.25 -5.37 -7.43
CA ALA A 152 -16.49 -6.05 -7.81
C ALA A 152 -17.65 -5.07 -8.03
N ARG A 153 -17.83 -4.08 -7.14
CA ARG A 153 -18.85 -3.02 -7.32
C ARG A 153 -18.64 -2.21 -8.60
N ARG A 154 -17.38 -1.90 -8.95
CA ARG A 154 -17.07 -1.16 -10.19
C ARG A 154 -17.36 -1.97 -11.45
N LYS A 155 -17.02 -3.27 -11.45
CA LYS A 155 -17.39 -4.18 -12.55
C LYS A 155 -18.90 -4.31 -12.70
N SER A 156 -19.60 -4.56 -11.59
CA SER A 156 -21.07 -4.64 -11.56
C SER A 156 -21.72 -3.37 -12.12
N ARG A 157 -21.19 -2.18 -11.79
CA ARG A 157 -21.67 -0.91 -12.34
C ARG A 157 -21.58 -0.85 -13.86
N LEU A 158 -20.44 -1.24 -14.45
CA LEU A 158 -20.25 -1.23 -15.90
C LEU A 158 -21.18 -2.25 -16.58
N ALA A 159 -21.27 -3.47 -16.04
CA ALA A 159 -22.15 -4.51 -16.55
C ALA A 159 -23.63 -4.10 -16.54
N ARG A 160 -24.10 -3.48 -15.45
CA ARG A 160 -25.48 -2.96 -15.36
C ARG A 160 -25.75 -1.88 -16.40
N ARG A 161 -24.79 -1.00 -16.66
CA ARG A 161 -24.94 0.07 -17.65
C ARG A 161 -24.96 -0.48 -19.07
N LYS A 162 -24.10 -1.46 -19.40
CA LYS A 162 -24.14 -2.19 -20.67
C LYS A 162 -25.52 -2.81 -20.92
N LYS A 163 -26.00 -3.61 -19.96
CA LYS A 163 -27.34 -4.26 -20.04
C LYS A 163 -28.48 -3.26 -20.26
N ALA A 164 -28.43 -2.11 -19.58
CA ALA A 164 -29.47 -1.09 -19.73
C ALA A 164 -29.51 -0.49 -21.15
N VAL A 165 -28.36 -0.37 -21.82
CA VAL A 165 -28.29 0.10 -23.21
C VAL A 165 -28.79 -0.97 -24.18
N GLU A 166 -28.44 -2.24 -23.95
CA GLU A 166 -28.93 -3.38 -24.74
C GLU A 166 -30.47 -3.50 -24.68
N ILE A 167 -31.06 -3.33 -23.49
CA ILE A 167 -32.52 -3.32 -23.31
C ILE A 167 -33.15 -2.13 -24.04
N HIS A 168 -32.54 -0.95 -23.98
CA HIS A 168 -33.04 0.24 -24.66
C HIS A 168 -33.06 0.08 -26.19
N HIS A 169 -32.11 -0.66 -26.76
CA HIS A 169 -32.07 -0.97 -28.19
C HIS A 169 -32.87 -2.23 -28.55
N GLY A 170 -33.43 -2.95 -27.57
CA GLY A 170 -34.26 -4.13 -27.78
C GLY A 170 -33.50 -5.42 -28.10
N TRP A 171 -32.17 -5.44 -27.96
CA TRP A 171 -31.36 -6.65 -28.24
C TRP A 171 -31.41 -7.69 -27.13
N TYR A 172 -31.81 -7.27 -25.93
CA TYR A 172 -31.94 -8.15 -24.78
C TYR A 172 -33.22 -7.83 -24.02
N VAL A 173 -34.06 -8.84 -23.86
CA VAL A 173 -35.23 -8.80 -22.98
C VAL A 173 -34.97 -9.80 -21.87
N PRO A 174 -34.83 -9.37 -20.61
CA PRO A 174 -34.68 -10.32 -19.51
C PRO A 174 -35.94 -11.18 -19.42
N ALA A 175 -35.76 -12.49 -19.36
CA ALA A 175 -36.85 -13.40 -19.04
C ALA A 175 -37.47 -13.00 -17.69
N PRO A 176 -38.80 -13.04 -17.55
CA PRO A 176 -39.43 -12.82 -16.26
C PRO A 176 -38.87 -13.85 -15.27
N VAL A 177 -38.57 -13.40 -14.05
CA VAL A 177 -38.09 -14.28 -12.99
C VAL A 177 -39.21 -15.30 -12.72
N THR A 178 -39.05 -16.53 -13.18
CA THR A 178 -39.90 -17.64 -12.76
C THR A 178 -39.62 -17.87 -11.29
N GLU A 179 -40.54 -17.42 -10.43
CA GLU A 179 -40.59 -17.74 -9.00
C GLU A 179 -40.52 -19.27 -8.84
N PRO A 180 -39.42 -19.86 -8.32
CA PRO A 180 -39.42 -21.28 -7.99
C PRO A 180 -40.09 -21.46 -6.62
N ASP A 181 -41.35 -21.86 -6.68
CA ASP A 181 -42.03 -22.76 -5.74
C ASP A 181 -41.92 -22.46 -4.23
N LEU A 182 -42.78 -21.57 -3.75
CA LEU A 182 -43.16 -21.42 -2.33
C LEU A 182 -44.08 -22.56 -1.81
N VAL A 183 -44.01 -23.80 -2.34
CA VAL A 183 -45.00 -24.86 -2.02
C VAL A 183 -44.41 -26.19 -1.51
N ALA A 184 -43.09 -26.41 -1.45
CA ALA A 184 -42.53 -27.73 -1.10
C ALA A 184 -41.98 -27.87 0.34
N THR A 185 -42.62 -27.26 1.34
CA THR A 185 -42.41 -27.60 2.76
C THR A 185 -43.74 -27.59 3.50
N ALA A 186 -44.43 -28.74 3.47
CA ALA A 186 -45.54 -29.11 4.34
C ALA A 186 -45.28 -30.53 4.84
#